data_AF-R1GIG8-F1
#
_entry.id   AF-R1GIG8-F1
#
_cell.length_a   1.000
_cell.length_b   1.000
_cell.length_c   1.000
_cell.angle_alpha   90.00
_cell.angle_beta   90.00
_cell.angle_gamma   90.00
#
_symmetry.space_group_name_H-M   'P 1'
#
loop_
_entity.id
_entity.type
_entity.pdbx_description
1 polymer ?
#
loop_
_entity_poly.entity_id
_entity_poly.type
_entity_poly.pdbx_seq_one_letter_code
_entity_poly.pdbx_strand_id
1 'polypeptide(L)'
;MAKSKNSSQHNQSKKAHRNGIKKPKTNRYPSLKGVDPKFRRNHRHALHGTMRALVRIPWISKKHVRTFMADTNGNTQKEVKEGKREAA
;
A
#
# COMPACT_ATOMS: atom_id res chain seq x y z
N MET A 1 -31.26 31.31 -45.38
CA MET A 1 -30.36 30.50 -44.53
C MET A 1 -31.16 29.48 -43.75
N ALA A 2 -30.84 28.20 -43.91
CA ALA A 2 -31.52 27.13 -43.19
C ALA A 2 -30.92 27.01 -41.77
N LYS A 3 -31.77 26.98 -40.75
CA LYS A 3 -31.33 26.89 -39.35
C LYS A 3 -30.81 25.47 -39.06
N SER A 4 -29.74 25.36 -38.27
CA SER A 4 -29.19 24.10 -37.76
C SER A 4 -29.39 23.98 -36.24
N LYS A 5 -29.06 22.81 -35.66
CA LYS A 5 -29.17 22.58 -34.21
C LYS A 5 -27.95 23.17 -33.48
N ASN A 6 -28.21 23.91 -32.41
CA ASN A 6 -27.18 24.68 -31.69
C ASN A 6 -26.36 23.84 -30.67
N SER A 7 -26.91 22.76 -30.09
CA SER A 7 -26.21 21.90 -29.11
C SER A 7 -26.86 20.52 -28.95
N SER A 8 -26.10 19.50 -28.53
CA SER A 8 -26.60 18.14 -28.23
C SER A 8 -25.67 17.33 -27.32
N GLN A 9 -26.25 16.70 -26.30
CA GLN A 9 -25.58 15.75 -25.39
C GLN A 9 -25.96 14.28 -25.67
N HIS A 10 -26.70 14.00 -26.75
CA HIS A 10 -27.36 12.70 -26.98
C HIS A 10 -26.43 11.48 -26.92
N ASN A 11 -25.20 11.59 -27.44
CA ASN A 11 -24.23 10.48 -27.49
C ASN A 11 -23.11 10.61 -26.44
N GLN A 12 -23.20 11.57 -25.51
CA GLN A 12 -22.09 11.83 -24.57
C GLN A 12 -21.98 10.72 -23.52
N SER A 13 -23.10 10.32 -22.92
CA SER A 13 -23.11 9.23 -21.93
C SER A 13 -22.68 7.89 -22.54
N LYS A 14 -23.18 7.56 -23.74
CA LYS A 14 -22.78 6.34 -24.46
C LYS A 14 -21.28 6.29 -24.75
N LYS A 15 -20.65 7.43 -25.10
CA LYS A 15 -19.19 7.54 -25.25
C LYS A 15 -18.46 7.36 -23.91
N ALA A 16 -18.91 8.04 -22.85
CA ALA A 16 -18.27 7.94 -21.54
C ALA A 16 -18.31 6.51 -20.98
N HIS A 17 -19.41 5.78 -21.24
CA HIS A 17 -19.59 4.42 -20.72
C HIS A 17 -18.91 3.34 -21.58
N ARG A 18 -18.54 3.63 -22.84
CA ARG A 18 -17.79 2.68 -23.70
C ARG A 18 -16.49 2.20 -23.04
N ASN A 19 -15.76 3.10 -22.41
CA ASN A 19 -14.52 2.78 -21.68
C ASN A 19 -14.76 2.58 -20.17
N GLY A 20 -16.01 2.79 -19.73
CA GLY A 20 -16.41 2.81 -18.32
C GLY A 20 -15.92 4.05 -17.56
N ILE A 21 -16.81 4.65 -16.77
CA ILE A 21 -16.44 5.73 -15.86
C ILE A 21 -15.75 5.09 -14.64
N LYS A 22 -14.41 5.15 -14.60
CA LYS A 22 -13.62 4.59 -13.50
C LYS A 22 -13.53 5.57 -12.34
N LYS A 23 -13.69 5.06 -11.12
CA LYS A 23 -13.41 5.81 -9.90
C LYS A 23 -11.90 6.10 -9.80
N PRO A 24 -11.48 7.22 -9.18
CA PRO A 24 -10.07 7.46 -8.91
C PRO A 24 -9.50 6.35 -8.05
N LYS A 25 -8.24 5.97 -8.30
CA LYS A 25 -7.56 4.94 -7.51
C LYS A 25 -7.27 5.46 -6.10
N THR A 26 -7.69 4.71 -5.09
CA THR A 26 -7.35 4.99 -3.70
C THR A 26 -6.08 4.21 -3.32
N ASN A 27 -5.09 4.90 -2.76
CA ASN A 27 -3.87 4.29 -2.25
C ASN A 27 -3.95 4.21 -0.72
N ARG A 28 -3.32 3.18 -0.11
CA ARG A 28 -3.26 3.05 1.36
C ARG A 28 -2.63 4.27 2.03
N TYR A 29 -1.63 4.87 1.39
CA TYR A 29 -0.94 6.07 1.89
C TYR A 29 -1.04 7.21 0.86
N PRO A 30 -1.84 8.26 1.12
CA PRO A 30 -1.95 9.42 0.24
C PRO A 30 -0.76 10.37 0.40
N SER A 31 -0.58 11.28 -0.55
CA SER A 31 0.45 12.32 -0.47
C SER A 31 0.11 13.37 0.59
N LEU A 32 1.11 13.90 1.30
CA LEU A 32 0.97 15.01 2.25
C LEU A 32 1.04 16.41 1.58
N LYS A 33 0.68 16.51 0.30
CA LYS A 33 0.67 17.80 -0.42
C LYS A 33 -0.53 18.63 0.06
N GLY A 34 -0.29 19.91 0.42
CA GLY A 34 -1.32 20.80 0.96
C GLY A 34 -1.50 20.75 2.49
N VAL A 35 -0.77 19.87 3.20
CA VAL A 35 -0.73 19.87 4.67
C VAL A 35 0.09 21.05 5.18
N ASP A 36 -0.31 21.62 6.33
CA ASP A 36 0.33 22.76 6.98
C ASP A 36 1.87 22.68 6.97
N PRO A 37 2.57 23.70 6.45
CA PRO A 37 4.03 23.71 6.40
C PRO A 37 4.70 23.59 7.78
N LYS A 38 4.12 24.12 8.86
CA LYS A 38 4.71 24.02 10.21
C LYS A 38 4.69 22.57 10.70
N PHE A 39 3.56 21.87 10.54
CA PHE A 39 3.45 20.45 10.82
C PHE A 39 4.43 19.62 9.98
N ARG A 40 4.53 19.89 8.67
CA ARG A 40 5.42 19.12 7.78
C ARG A 40 6.91 19.29 8.12
N ARG A 41 7.34 20.47 8.55
CA ARG A 41 8.72 20.71 9.01
C ARG A 41 9.01 19.86 10.24
N ASN A 42 8.15 19.93 11.26
CA ASN A 42 8.31 19.13 12.48
C ASN A 42 8.30 17.63 12.20
N HIS A 43 7.34 17.14 11.41
CA HIS A 43 7.23 15.73 11.05
C HIS A 43 8.51 15.21 10.37
N ARG A 44 9.14 16.01 9.49
CA ARG A 44 10.42 15.68 8.86
C ARG A 44 11.54 15.56 9.91
N HIS A 45 11.63 16.49 10.85
CA HIS A 45 12.65 16.45 11.90
C HIS A 45 12.46 15.25 12.85
N ALA A 46 11.22 14.92 13.21
CA ALA A 46 10.90 13.77 14.05
C ALA A 46 11.33 12.46 13.39
N LEU A 47 10.95 12.22 12.13
CA LEU A 47 11.34 11.01 11.38
C LEU A 47 12.87 10.89 11.21
N HIS A 48 13.55 12.00 10.98
CA HIS A 48 15.01 12.01 10.88
C HIS A 48 15.68 11.73 12.23
N GLY A 49 15.13 12.27 13.32
CA GLY A 49 15.61 12.03 14.69
C GLY A 49 15.47 10.56 15.11
N THR A 50 14.34 9.93 14.82
CA THR A 50 14.11 8.51 15.16
C THR A 50 15.05 7.58 14.39
N MET A 51 15.30 7.85 13.11
CA MET A 51 16.25 7.09 12.30
C MET A 51 17.67 7.17 12.88
N ARG A 52 18.13 8.37 13.27
CA ARG A 52 19.45 8.56 13.89
C ARG A 52 19.57 7.84 15.23
N ALA A 53 18.52 7.85 16.05
CA ALA A 53 18.49 7.14 17.31
C ALA A 53 18.56 5.61 17.12
N LEU A 54 17.82 5.07 16.13
CA LEU A 54 17.81 3.65 15.82
C LEU A 54 19.16 3.13 15.34
N VAL A 55 19.84 3.88 14.47
CA VAL A 55 21.20 3.53 13.98
C VAL A 55 22.23 3.56 15.13
N ARG A 56 22.06 4.46 16.10
CA ARG A 56 22.98 4.63 17.23
C ARG A 56 22.84 3.57 18.33
N ILE A 57 21.75 2.79 18.33
CA ILE A 57 21.55 1.71 19.31
C ILE A 57 21.78 0.35 18.62
N PRO A 58 23.05 -0.12 18.49
CA PRO A 58 23.36 -1.36 17.79
C PRO A 58 22.79 -2.61 18.49
N TRP A 59 22.51 -2.52 19.80
CA TRP A 59 21.99 -3.63 20.59
C TRP A 59 20.52 -3.98 20.28
N ILE A 60 19.67 -2.98 19.94
CA ILE A 60 18.25 -3.21 19.61
C ILE A 60 18.12 -3.88 18.23
N SER A 61 18.96 -3.48 17.27
CA SER A 61 19.00 -4.07 15.93
C SER A 61 19.48 -5.53 15.95
N LYS A 62 20.49 -5.87 16.74
CA LYS A 62 21.04 -7.25 16.81
C LYS A 62 20.15 -8.22 17.60
N LYS A 63 19.39 -7.76 18.60
CA LYS A 63 18.53 -8.63 19.42
C LYS A 63 17.25 -9.08 18.68
N HIS A 64 16.68 -8.23 17.82
CA HIS A 64 15.44 -8.54 17.09
C HIS A 64 15.64 -9.44 15.85
N VAL A 65 16.80 -9.39 15.20
CA VAL A 65 17.07 -10.28 14.04
C VAL A 65 17.25 -11.73 14.49
N ARG A 66 17.63 -11.98 15.76
CA ARG A 66 17.82 -13.33 16.30
C ARG A 66 16.53 -13.98 16.83
N THR A 67 15.52 -13.19 17.21
CA THR A 67 14.20 -13.71 17.63
C THR A 67 13.17 -13.79 16.51
N PHE A 68 13.37 -13.12 15.36
CA PHE A 68 12.41 -13.19 14.25
C PHE A 68 12.69 -14.33 13.23
N MET A 69 13.84 -15.01 13.32
CA MET A 69 14.16 -16.18 12.47
C MET A 69 13.95 -17.53 13.17
N ALA A 70 13.60 -17.55 14.46
CA ALA A 70 13.42 -18.80 15.22
C ALA A 70 12.00 -19.39 15.14
N ASP A 71 10.97 -18.59 14.81
CA ASP A 71 9.57 -19.03 14.90
C ASP A 71 8.89 -19.29 13.55
N THR A 72 9.63 -19.41 12.44
CA THR A 72 9.03 -19.71 11.11
C THR A 72 9.56 -20.95 10.41
N ASN A 73 10.46 -21.72 11.04
CA ASN A 73 11.00 -22.96 10.44
C ASN A 73 10.89 -24.16 11.38
N GLY A 74 9.69 -24.42 11.92
CA GLY A 74 9.47 -25.53 12.85
C GLY A 74 8.18 -26.33 12.72
N ASN A 75 7.16 -25.89 11.96
CA ASN A 75 5.88 -26.62 11.98
C ASN A 75 5.02 -26.57 10.70
N THR A 76 5.60 -26.73 9.51
CA THR A 76 4.76 -26.83 8.28
C THR A 76 5.24 -27.85 7.24
N GLN A 77 6.26 -28.66 7.56
CA GLN A 77 6.67 -29.77 6.69
C GLN A 77 6.56 -31.18 7.30
N LYS A 78 6.14 -31.31 8.57
CA LYS A 78 5.86 -32.64 9.15
C LYS A 78 4.43 -33.15 8.95
N GLU A 79 3.43 -32.28 8.79
CA GLU A 79 2.04 -32.75 8.62
C GLU A 79 1.65 -33.21 7.20
N VAL A 80 2.40 -32.86 6.16
CA VAL A 80 2.05 -33.26 4.77
C VAL A 80 2.71 -34.58 4.35
N LYS A 81 3.65 -35.11 5.14
CA LYS A 81 4.32 -36.41 4.86
C LYS A 81 3.78 -37.58 5.68
N GLU A 82 3.09 -37.35 6.79
CA GLU A 82 2.43 -38.44 7.54
C GLU A 82 1.01 -38.74 7.02
N GLY A 83 0.27 -37.76 6.49
CA GLY A 83 -1.07 -37.98 5.93
C GLY A 83 -1.15 -38.68 4.56
N LYS A 84 -0.03 -39.15 3.98
CA LYS A 84 0.00 -39.90 2.71
C LYS A 84 0.54 -41.33 2.84
N ARG A 85 0.75 -41.82 4.06
CA ARG A 85 1.12 -43.21 4.34
C ARG A 85 -0.02 -44.07 4.90
N GLU A 86 -1.21 -43.49 5.09
CA GLU A 86 -2.41 -44.20 5.58
C GLU A 86 -3.47 -44.43 4.48
N ALA A 87 -3.12 -44.25 3.21
CA ALA A 87 -3.96 -44.62 2.07
C ALA A 87 -3.16 -45.50 1.10
N ALA A 88 -2.86 -46.71 1.55
CA ALA A 88 -2.49 -47.88 0.75
C ALA A 88 -2.87 -49.14 1.54
#